data_AF-A0A348D9G7-F1
#
_entry.id   AF-A0A348D9G7-F1
#
_cell.length_a   1.000
_cell.length_b   1.000
_cell.length_c   1.000
_cell.angle_alpha   90.00
_cell.angle_beta   90.00
_cell.angle_gamma   90.00
#
_symmetry.space_group_name_H-M   'P 1'
#
loop_
_entity.id
_entity.type
_entity.pdbx_description
1 polymer ?
#
loop_
_entity_poly.entity_id
_entity_poly.type
_entity_poly.pdbx_seq_one_letter_code
_entity_poly.pdbx_strand_id
1 'polypeptide(L)'
;MPAISTHPNIAAFLDMLAWSEGTATHPLTKNRGYDVIVTGLDGRPEIFSDYRDHPFAGGRAAKVFNRRGEKSTASGRYQQLYRYWPHYQKQLSLPDFSPLSQDRLAIQLISERGALEDIRAGRIERAISRCCTVWASLPGAGYGQREHTLNSLITVWRTAGGGMA
;
A
#
# COMPACT_ATOMS: atom_id res chain seq x y z
N MET A 1 0.89 -12.69 -2.97
CA MET A 1 -0.52 -13.01 -2.78
C MET A 1 -1.04 -12.30 -1.53
N PRO A 2 -2.10 -11.49 -1.66
CA PRO A 2 -2.78 -10.85 -0.54
C PRO A 2 -3.45 -11.86 0.40
N ALA A 3 -3.87 -11.41 1.59
CA ALA A 3 -4.57 -12.23 2.57
C ALA A 3 -6.06 -12.37 2.25
N ILE A 4 -6.66 -11.40 1.56
CA ILE A 4 -8.05 -11.44 1.12
C ILE A 4 -8.23 -12.36 -0.10
N SER A 5 -9.32 -13.12 -0.12
CA SER A 5 -9.80 -13.81 -1.33
C SER A 5 -10.62 -12.82 -2.17
N THR A 6 -10.20 -12.58 -3.41
CA THR A 6 -10.82 -11.59 -4.32
C THR A 6 -10.52 -11.96 -5.78
N HIS A 7 -11.01 -11.15 -6.72
CA HIS A 7 -10.74 -11.32 -8.15
C HIS A 7 -9.22 -11.38 -8.43
N PRO A 8 -8.73 -12.29 -9.29
CA PRO A 8 -7.29 -12.45 -9.57
C PRO A 8 -6.59 -11.14 -9.95
N ASN A 9 -7.18 -10.35 -10.85
CA ASN A 9 -6.62 -9.05 -11.23
C ASN A 9 -6.52 -8.05 -10.07
N ILE A 10 -7.46 -8.08 -9.11
CA ILE A 10 -7.40 -7.23 -7.90
C ILE A 10 -6.28 -7.74 -7.00
N ALA A 11 -6.18 -9.06 -6.81
CA ALA A 11 -5.11 -9.66 -6.01
C ALA A 11 -3.72 -9.34 -6.58
N ALA A 12 -3.56 -9.43 -7.91
CA ALA A 12 -2.35 -9.05 -8.62
C ALA A 12 -2.03 -7.54 -8.48
N PHE A 13 -3.06 -6.68 -8.49
CA PHE A 13 -2.87 -5.23 -8.28
C PHE A 13 -2.40 -4.92 -6.86
N LEU A 14 -2.94 -5.62 -5.86
CA LEU A 14 -2.46 -5.53 -4.48
C LEU A 14 -1.00 -6.00 -4.35
N ASP A 15 -0.62 -7.09 -5.02
CA ASP A 15 0.78 -7.54 -5.05
C ASP A 15 1.71 -6.50 -5.72
N MET A 16 1.26 -5.88 -6.81
CA MET A 16 1.97 -4.78 -7.48
C MET A 16 2.15 -3.56 -6.56
N LEU A 17 1.10 -3.14 -5.83
CA LEU A 17 1.21 -2.04 -4.86
C LEU A 17 2.24 -2.36 -3.77
N ALA A 18 2.21 -3.58 -3.21
CA ALA A 18 3.15 -3.99 -2.18
C ALA A 18 4.61 -3.98 -2.66
N TRP A 19 4.85 -4.36 -3.92
CA TRP A 19 6.16 -4.24 -4.54
C TRP A 19 6.55 -2.78 -4.79
N SER A 20 5.62 -1.98 -5.29
CA SER A 20 5.87 -0.55 -5.60
C SER A 20 6.18 0.27 -4.36
N GLU A 21 5.52 -0.01 -3.25
CA GLU A 21 5.78 0.63 -1.96
C GLU A 21 7.03 0.04 -1.26
N GLY A 22 7.72 -0.91 -1.90
CA GLY A 22 8.93 -1.54 -1.37
C GLY A 22 8.72 -2.41 -0.14
N THR A 23 7.47 -2.77 0.18
CA THR A 23 7.13 -3.51 1.40
C THR A 23 7.26 -5.02 1.19
N ALA A 24 6.81 -5.53 0.04
CA ALA A 24 6.86 -6.95 -0.27
C ALA A 24 8.29 -7.50 -0.42
N THR A 25 9.25 -6.64 -0.78
CA THR A 25 10.68 -6.95 -0.94
C THR A 25 11.53 -6.43 0.21
N HIS A 26 10.92 -5.88 1.26
CA HIS A 26 11.62 -5.30 2.38
C HIS A 26 12.44 -6.36 3.14
N PRO A 27 13.74 -6.15 3.42
CA PRO A 27 14.62 -7.21 3.94
C PRO A 27 14.23 -7.70 5.34
N LEU A 28 13.52 -6.86 6.11
CA LEU A 28 13.08 -7.23 7.46
C LEU A 28 11.68 -7.86 7.49
N THR A 29 10.90 -7.81 6.40
CA THR A 29 9.51 -8.28 6.48
C THR A 29 9.46 -9.77 6.83
N LYS A 30 8.63 -10.11 7.81
CA LYS A 30 8.29 -11.48 8.19
C LYS A 30 6.89 -11.85 7.72
N ASN A 31 6.17 -10.90 7.14
CA ASN A 31 4.79 -11.07 6.69
C ASN A 31 4.53 -10.34 5.35
N ARG A 32 5.37 -10.60 4.34
CA ARG A 32 5.10 -10.19 2.92
C ARG A 32 4.75 -8.71 2.75
N GLY A 33 5.33 -7.84 3.58
CA GLY A 33 5.14 -6.39 3.60
C GLY A 33 4.11 -5.87 4.61
N TYR A 34 3.23 -6.71 5.17
CA TYR A 34 2.15 -6.26 6.07
C TYR A 34 2.65 -5.69 7.40
N ASP A 35 3.90 -5.93 7.76
CA ASP A 35 4.56 -5.47 8.99
C ASP A 35 5.48 -4.27 8.78
N VAL A 36 5.65 -3.76 7.56
CA VAL A 36 6.68 -2.75 7.27
C VAL A 36 6.27 -1.35 7.72
N ILE A 37 7.16 -0.64 8.39
CA ILE A 37 7.03 0.79 8.68
C ILE A 37 7.97 1.56 7.75
N VAL A 38 7.51 2.71 7.25
CA VAL A 38 8.31 3.60 6.41
C VAL A 38 9.68 3.89 7.03
N THR A 39 10.73 3.77 6.23
CA THR A 39 12.09 4.11 6.63
C THR A 39 12.25 5.64 6.68
N GLY A 40 12.72 6.14 7.82
CA GLY A 40 13.00 7.56 8.01
C GLY A 40 14.33 7.99 7.36
N LEU A 41 14.65 9.27 7.52
CA LEU A 41 15.92 9.87 7.11
C LEU A 41 17.12 9.25 7.86
N ASP A 42 16.88 8.62 9.01
CA ASP A 42 17.88 7.86 9.77
C ASP A 42 18.32 6.56 9.06
N GLY A 43 17.64 6.17 7.98
CA GLY A 43 17.94 4.98 7.20
C GLY A 43 17.68 3.67 7.95
N ARG A 44 16.98 3.72 9.09
CA ARG A 44 16.74 2.53 9.93
C ARG A 44 15.46 1.83 9.48
N PRO A 45 15.55 0.67 8.80
CA PRO A 45 14.37 -0.11 8.44
C PRO A 45 13.67 -0.60 9.70
N GLU A 46 12.34 -0.67 9.67
CA GLU A 46 11.54 -1.05 10.84
C GLU A 46 10.34 -1.90 10.42
N ILE A 47 9.99 -2.86 11.27
CA ILE A 47 8.76 -3.63 11.19
C ILE A 47 8.02 -3.59 12.53
N PHE A 48 6.71 -3.82 12.51
CA PHE A 48 5.92 -4.05 13.72
C PHE A 48 5.44 -5.51 13.79
N SER A 49 5.22 -6.02 15.00
CA SER A 49 4.74 -7.39 15.24
C SER A 49 3.34 -7.46 15.84
N ASP A 50 2.80 -6.33 16.30
CA ASP A 50 1.47 -6.24 16.89
C ASP A 50 0.49 -5.63 15.90
N TYR A 51 -0.47 -6.44 15.45
CA TYR A 51 -1.48 -6.06 14.47
C TYR A 51 -2.78 -5.54 15.09
N ARG A 52 -2.90 -5.46 16.43
CA ARG A 52 -4.14 -5.04 17.10
C ARG A 52 -4.63 -3.67 16.66
N ASP A 53 -3.72 -2.79 16.26
CA ASP A 53 -4.02 -1.48 15.71
C ASP A 53 -2.88 -1.00 14.79
N HIS A 54 -3.08 0.13 14.11
CA HIS A 54 -2.02 0.78 13.35
C HIS A 54 -0.85 1.11 14.30
N PRO A 55 0.42 0.87 13.93
CA PRO A 55 1.55 0.96 14.87
C PRO A 55 1.75 2.35 15.47
N PHE A 56 1.17 3.40 14.87
CA PHE A 56 1.18 4.78 15.36
C PHE A 56 -0.03 5.19 16.23
N ALA A 57 -1.02 4.31 16.43
CA ALA A 57 -2.22 4.60 17.22
C ALA A 57 -1.92 4.87 18.71
N GLY A 58 -0.87 4.25 19.26
CA GLY A 58 -0.41 4.46 20.64
C GLY A 58 0.40 5.74 20.88
N GLY A 59 0.39 6.71 19.96
CA GLY A 59 1.03 8.02 20.17
C GLY A 59 2.55 8.05 19.94
N ARG A 60 3.15 7.02 19.34
CA ARG A 60 4.57 7.09 18.91
C ARG A 60 4.77 8.21 17.88
N ALA A 61 5.96 8.83 17.89
CA ALA A 61 6.31 9.89 16.96
C ALA A 61 6.42 9.38 15.52
N ALA A 62 5.88 10.15 14.56
CA ALA A 62 6.03 9.94 13.12
C ALA A 62 7.51 10.00 12.68
N LYS A 63 7.86 9.22 11.65
CA LYS A 63 9.21 9.18 11.07
C LYS A 63 9.47 10.41 10.22
N VAL A 64 10.54 11.15 10.50
CA VAL A 64 11.01 12.20 9.59
C VAL A 64 11.66 11.54 8.39
N PHE A 65 11.22 11.82 7.16
CA PHE A 65 11.70 11.11 5.96
C PHE A 65 12.48 12.00 4.98
N ASN A 66 12.62 13.30 5.26
CA ASN A 66 13.47 14.19 4.46
C ASN A 66 14.08 15.33 5.28
N ARG A 67 15.04 16.04 4.67
CA ARG A 67 15.76 17.17 5.30
C ARG A 67 14.88 18.38 5.61
N ARG A 68 13.69 18.48 5.01
CA ARG A 68 12.69 19.53 5.28
C ARG A 68 11.87 19.25 6.55
N GLY A 69 12.07 18.10 7.19
CA GLY A 69 11.36 17.73 8.41
C GLY A 69 9.96 17.15 8.17
N GLU A 70 9.63 16.76 6.94
CA GLU A 70 8.36 16.12 6.64
C GLU A 70 8.27 14.75 7.33
N LYS A 71 7.08 14.42 7.82
CA LYS A 71 6.84 13.28 8.69
C LYS A 71 5.88 12.30 8.02
N SER A 72 6.13 11.00 8.19
CA SER A 72 5.26 9.93 7.73
C SER A 72 4.98 8.93 8.84
N THR A 73 3.78 8.37 8.78
CA THR A 73 3.32 7.26 9.63
C THR A 73 3.02 6.02 8.80
N ALA A 74 3.40 6.03 7.52
CA ALA A 74 3.11 4.98 6.56
C ALA A 74 3.54 3.62 7.10
N SER A 75 2.58 2.70 7.15
CA SER A 75 2.75 1.38 7.72
C SER A 75 1.98 0.33 6.95
N GLY A 76 2.45 -0.91 7.07
CA GLY A 76 1.84 -2.06 6.44
C GLY A 76 2.15 -2.16 4.95
N ARG A 77 1.54 -3.16 4.34
CA ARG A 77 1.84 -3.61 2.97
C ARG A 77 1.59 -2.54 1.92
N TYR A 78 0.63 -1.66 2.20
CA TYR A 78 0.18 -0.59 1.32
C TYR A 78 0.55 0.80 1.85
N GLN A 79 1.47 0.89 2.83
CA GLN A 79 1.99 2.13 3.40
C GLN A 79 0.88 3.11 3.84
N GLN A 80 -0.15 2.57 4.49
CA GLN A 80 -1.32 3.31 4.94
C GLN A 80 -0.92 4.32 6.04
N LEU A 81 -1.45 5.54 5.96
CA LEU A 81 -1.15 6.60 6.93
C LEU A 81 -2.11 6.56 8.12
N TYR A 82 -1.56 6.72 9.32
CA TYR A 82 -2.33 6.77 10.56
C TYR A 82 -3.45 7.81 10.53
N ARG A 83 -3.21 8.99 9.94
CA ARG A 83 -4.20 10.08 9.87
C ARG A 83 -5.56 9.66 9.27
N TYR A 84 -5.57 8.63 8.42
CA TYR A 84 -6.78 8.11 7.79
C TYR A 84 -7.30 6.83 8.44
N TRP A 85 -6.44 6.12 9.17
CA TRP A 85 -6.76 4.81 9.71
C TRP A 85 -8.02 4.82 10.62
N PRO A 86 -8.18 5.71 11.62
CA PRO A 86 -9.37 5.70 12.47
C PRO A 86 -10.69 5.89 11.71
N HIS A 87 -10.67 6.68 10.64
CA HIS A 87 -11.85 6.87 9.79
C HIS A 87 -12.25 5.58 9.09
N TYR A 88 -11.31 4.93 8.41
CA TYR A 88 -11.58 3.68 7.68
C TYR A 88 -11.82 2.49 8.59
N GLN A 89 -11.14 2.43 9.73
CA GLN A 89 -11.39 1.42 10.75
C GLN A 89 -12.86 1.44 11.17
N LYS A 90 -13.40 2.63 11.45
CA LYS A 90 -14.83 2.81 11.76
C LYS A 90 -15.72 2.53 10.55
N GLN A 91 -15.44 3.12 9.39
CA GLN A 91 -16.29 3.02 8.20
C GLN A 91 -16.45 1.56 7.72
N LEU A 92 -15.37 0.79 7.74
CA LEU A 92 -15.33 -0.58 7.24
C LEU A 92 -15.47 -1.63 8.34
N SER A 93 -15.67 -1.21 9.61
CA SER A 93 -15.70 -2.08 10.79
C SER A 93 -14.48 -3.02 10.84
N LEU A 94 -13.29 -2.46 10.64
CA LEU A 94 -12.05 -3.23 10.69
C LEU A 94 -11.69 -3.54 12.15
N PRO A 95 -11.52 -4.81 12.53
CA PRO A 95 -11.28 -5.18 13.93
C PRO A 95 -9.88 -4.83 14.42
N ASP A 96 -8.93 -4.65 13.51
CA ASP A 96 -7.50 -4.56 13.77
C ASP A 96 -6.76 -4.02 12.53
N PHE A 97 -5.43 -3.95 12.57
CA PHE A 97 -4.57 -3.62 11.42
C PHE A 97 -3.95 -4.87 10.76
N SER A 98 -4.58 -6.05 10.89
CA SER A 98 -4.12 -7.32 10.32
C SER A 98 -4.02 -7.28 8.79
N PRO A 99 -3.34 -8.27 8.16
CA PRO A 99 -3.26 -8.35 6.70
C PRO A 99 -4.62 -8.23 5.99
N LEU A 100 -5.66 -8.88 6.51
CA LEU A 100 -6.99 -8.82 5.92
C LEU A 100 -7.60 -7.41 6.01
N SER A 101 -7.40 -6.73 7.14
CA SER A 101 -7.87 -5.34 7.33
C SER A 101 -7.12 -4.36 6.42
N GLN A 102 -5.81 -4.55 6.26
CA GLN A 102 -5.00 -3.76 5.32
C GLN A 102 -5.46 -3.96 3.87
N ASP A 103 -5.73 -5.20 3.45
CA ASP A 103 -6.26 -5.51 2.12
C ASP A 103 -7.61 -4.86 1.87
N ARG A 104 -8.54 -4.96 2.84
CA ARG A 104 -9.87 -4.34 2.75
C ARG A 104 -9.77 -2.83 2.59
N LEU A 105 -8.90 -2.19 3.37
CA LEU A 105 -8.65 -0.75 3.25
C LEU A 105 -8.05 -0.41 1.88
N ALA A 106 -7.05 -1.15 1.40
CA ALA A 106 -6.48 -0.91 0.07
C ALA A 106 -7.54 -1.03 -1.04
N ILE A 107 -8.39 -2.06 -1.00
CA ILE A 107 -9.51 -2.24 -1.95
C ILE A 107 -10.52 -1.10 -1.85
N GLN A 108 -10.84 -0.62 -0.64
CA GLN A 108 -11.73 0.53 -0.46
C GLN A 108 -11.15 1.78 -1.13
N LEU A 109 -9.86 2.07 -0.92
CA LEU A 109 -9.19 3.22 -1.55
C LEU A 109 -9.19 3.10 -3.08
N ILE A 110 -8.96 1.91 -3.62
CA ILE A 110 -9.06 1.64 -5.07
C ILE A 110 -10.49 1.88 -5.57
N SER A 111 -11.50 1.48 -4.79
CA SER A 111 -12.92 1.70 -5.10
C SER A 111 -13.25 3.18 -5.19
N GLU A 112 -12.78 3.97 -4.22
CA GLU A 112 -13.01 5.42 -4.18
C GLU A 112 -12.33 6.17 -5.33
N ARG A 113 -11.28 5.59 -5.94
CA ARG A 113 -10.67 6.11 -7.17
C ARG A 113 -11.40 5.66 -8.44
N GLY A 114 -12.45 4.86 -8.31
CA GLY A 114 -13.20 4.30 -9.44
C GLY A 114 -12.34 3.35 -10.29
N ALA A 115 -11.35 2.69 -9.69
CA ALA A 115 -10.38 1.86 -10.41
C ALA A 115 -10.70 0.35 -10.37
N LEU A 116 -11.64 -0.11 -9.53
CA LEU A 116 -11.94 -1.55 -9.38
C LEU A 116 -12.37 -2.21 -10.70
N GLU A 117 -13.27 -1.59 -11.46
CA GLU A 117 -13.73 -2.14 -12.73
C GLU A 117 -12.67 -2.08 -13.83
N ASP A 118 -11.79 -1.05 -13.79
CA ASP A 118 -10.63 -0.99 -14.67
C ASP A 118 -9.65 -2.14 -14.37
N ILE A 119 -9.41 -2.46 -13.09
CA ILE A 119 -8.56 -3.57 -12.67
C ILE A 119 -9.18 -4.91 -13.07
N ARG A 120 -10.47 -5.13 -12.78
CA ARG A 120 -11.18 -6.37 -13.13
C ARG A 120 -11.07 -6.67 -14.62
N ALA A 121 -11.27 -5.65 -15.46
CA ALA A 121 -11.17 -5.76 -16.92
C ALA A 121 -9.73 -5.72 -17.47
N GLY A 122 -8.69 -5.71 -16.63
CA GLY A 122 -7.29 -5.69 -17.05
C GLY A 122 -6.81 -4.36 -17.64
N ARG A 123 -7.59 -3.27 -17.52
CA ARG A 123 -7.23 -1.91 -17.96
C ARG A 123 -6.27 -1.24 -16.96
N ILE A 124 -5.10 -1.87 -16.77
CA ILE A 124 -4.25 -1.60 -15.61
C ILE A 124 -3.56 -0.24 -15.63
N GLU A 125 -3.21 0.27 -16.81
CA GLU A 125 -2.61 1.59 -16.95
C GLU A 125 -3.55 2.69 -16.44
N ARG A 126 -4.84 2.57 -16.80
CA ARG A 126 -5.88 3.48 -16.33
C ARG A 126 -6.08 3.36 -14.82
N ALA A 127 -6.05 2.16 -14.28
CA ALA A 127 -6.15 1.92 -12.84
C ALA A 127 -4.96 2.55 -12.07
N ILE A 128 -3.73 2.37 -12.55
CA ILE A 128 -2.53 2.99 -11.96
C ILE A 128 -2.65 4.51 -11.95
N SER A 129 -3.04 5.10 -13.09
CA SER A 129 -3.24 6.55 -13.21
C SER A 129 -4.31 7.08 -12.24
N ARG A 130 -5.42 6.37 -12.04
CA ARG A 130 -6.46 6.77 -11.06
C ARG A 130 -5.97 6.70 -9.61
N CYS A 131 -5.05 5.80 -9.32
CA CYS A 131 -4.57 5.51 -7.98
C CYS A 131 -3.33 6.32 -7.57
N CYS A 132 -2.68 7.07 -8.46
CA CYS A 132 -1.40 7.74 -8.19
C CYS A 132 -1.46 8.75 -7.04
N THR A 133 -2.62 9.37 -6.78
CA THR A 133 -2.78 10.33 -5.66
C THR A 133 -2.94 9.66 -4.29
N VAL A 134 -3.03 8.33 -4.24
CA VAL A 134 -3.15 7.56 -2.99
C VAL A 134 -1.79 7.00 -2.57
N TRP A 135 -1.01 6.48 -3.53
CA TRP A 135 0.27 5.82 -3.31
C TRP A 135 1.40 6.61 -3.97
N ALA A 136 2.31 7.15 -3.16
CA ALA A 136 3.35 8.05 -3.61
C ALA A 136 4.40 7.38 -4.51
N SER A 137 4.49 6.04 -4.48
CA SER A 137 5.40 5.27 -5.32
C SER A 137 4.92 5.10 -6.77
N LEU A 138 3.64 5.36 -7.04
CA LEU A 138 3.07 5.23 -8.37
C LEU A 138 3.44 6.42 -9.26
N PRO A 139 3.57 6.21 -10.59
CA PRO A 139 3.89 7.29 -11.52
C PRO A 139 2.78 8.35 -11.57
N GLY A 140 3.19 9.62 -11.61
CA GLY A 140 2.29 10.76 -11.63
C GLY A 140 1.69 11.12 -10.26
N ALA A 141 2.28 10.62 -9.18
CA ALA A 141 1.84 10.94 -7.82
C ALA A 141 2.29 12.35 -7.40
N GLY A 142 3.39 12.85 -7.97
CA GLY A 142 3.81 14.24 -7.80
C GLY A 142 4.43 14.57 -6.44
N TYR A 143 4.74 13.56 -5.63
CA TYR A 143 5.34 13.73 -4.30
C TYR A 143 6.86 14.03 -4.33
N GLY A 144 7.47 14.13 -5.52
CA GLY A 144 8.92 14.34 -5.66
C GLY A 144 9.77 13.15 -5.16
N GLN A 145 9.14 11.99 -4.98
CA GLN A 145 9.79 10.72 -4.66
C GLN A 145 10.16 9.96 -5.95
N ARG A 146 11.00 8.92 -5.84
CA ARG A 146 11.36 8.08 -6.99
C ARG A 146 10.14 7.25 -7.38
N GLU A 147 9.51 7.61 -8.49
CA GLU A 147 8.38 6.87 -9.05
C GLU A 147 8.88 5.68 -9.88
N HIS A 148 8.14 4.55 -9.84
CA HIS A 148 8.40 3.42 -10.73
C HIS A 148 7.92 3.72 -12.15
N THR A 149 8.58 3.13 -13.16
CA THR A 149 8.06 3.21 -14.53
C THR A 149 6.76 2.42 -14.65
N LEU A 150 5.83 2.90 -15.46
CA LEU A 150 4.56 2.22 -15.74
C LEU A 150 4.78 0.78 -16.22
N ASN A 151 5.77 0.56 -17.09
CA ASN A 151 6.12 -0.77 -17.61
C ASN A 151 6.57 -1.74 -16.52
N SER A 152 7.35 -1.28 -15.53
CA SER A 152 7.75 -2.11 -14.39
C SER A 152 6.53 -2.55 -13.59
N LEU A 153 5.59 -1.64 -13.31
CA LEU A 153 4.37 -1.94 -12.58
C LEU A 153 3.48 -2.96 -13.32
N ILE A 154 3.27 -2.76 -14.62
CA ILE A 154 2.52 -3.71 -15.47
C ILE A 154 3.18 -5.10 -15.43
N THR A 155 4.52 -5.15 -15.50
CA THR A 155 5.26 -6.41 -15.48
C THR A 155 5.04 -7.16 -14.16
N VAL A 156 5.14 -6.44 -13.03
CA VAL A 156 4.89 -7.04 -11.70
C VAL A 156 3.44 -7.52 -11.58
N TRP A 157 2.48 -6.74 -12.05
CA TRP A 157 1.07 -7.13 -12.05
C TRP A 157 0.82 -8.41 -12.88
N ARG A 158 1.42 -8.51 -14.08
CA ARG A 158 1.31 -9.73 -14.92
C ARG A 158 1.95 -10.94 -14.25
N THR A 159 3.15 -10.79 -13.69
CA THR A 159 3.85 -11.86 -12.96
C THR A 159 3.06 -12.34 -11.73
N ALA A 160 2.29 -11.44 -11.10
CA ALA A 160 1.39 -11.78 -9.99
C ALA A 160 0.09 -12.48 -10.44
N GLY A 161 -0.06 -12.81 -11.73
CA GLY A 161 -1.22 -13.51 -12.28
C GLY A 161 -2.30 -12.59 -12.85
N GLY A 162 -2.01 -11.29 -12.99
CA GLY A 162 -2.89 -10.34 -13.67
C GLY A 162 -2.94 -10.59 -15.18
N GLY A 163 -4.14 -10.60 -15.75
CA GLY A 163 -4.36 -10.86 -17.17
C GLY A 163 -5.48 -10.01 -17.75
N MET A 164 -5.54 -9.96 -19.09
CA MET A 164 -6.76 -9.52 -19.75
C MET A 164 -7.88 -10.52 -19.40
N ALA A 165 -9.09 -10.01 -19.24
CA ALA A 165 -10.29 -10.85 -19.13
C ALA A 165 -10.53 -11.59 -20.45
#